data_AF-A0A1I0QIA3-F1
#
_entry.id   AF-A0A1I0QIA3-F1
#
_cell.length_a   1.000
_cell.length_b   1.000
_cell.length_c   1.000
_cell.angle_alpha   90.00
_cell.angle_beta   90.00
_cell.angle_gamma   90.00
#
_symmetry.space_group_name_H-M   'P 1'
#
loop_
_entity.id
_entity.type
_entity.pdbx_description
1 polymer ?
#
loop_
_entity_poly.entity_id
_entity_poly.type
_entity_poly.pdbx_seq_one_letter_code
_entity_poly.pdbx_strand_id
1 'polypeptide(L)'
;MEKLSEEEKNALKLLTEKSKNNYKAFEKFRKEEYPKKSLEERIDYWTALIHKNMKWQGENTGDEYDGIFTKEWFDENIKFDPEFDKIFSAVAKKLELDMNKVFAIKNA
;
A
#
# COMPACT_ATOMS: atom_id res chain seq x y z
N MET A 1 -0.43 -14.42 -32.00
CA MET A 1 -0.76 -14.69 -30.58
C MET A 1 -0.54 -16.17 -30.34
N GLU A 2 0.49 -16.53 -29.60
CA GLU A 2 0.65 -17.90 -29.08
C GLU A 2 -0.55 -18.24 -28.20
N LYS A 3 -1.11 -19.43 -28.38
CA LYS A 3 -2.18 -19.94 -27.50
C LYS A 3 -1.52 -20.57 -26.28
N LEU A 4 -1.94 -20.16 -25.08
CA LEU A 4 -1.51 -20.78 -23.83
C LEU A 4 -1.79 -22.29 -23.87
N SER A 5 -0.82 -23.07 -23.39
CA SER A 5 -0.98 -24.48 -23.07
C SER A 5 -2.02 -24.68 -21.96
N GLU A 6 -2.49 -25.91 -21.78
CA GLU A 6 -3.48 -26.23 -20.75
C GLU A 6 -2.93 -26.03 -19.32
N GLU A 7 -1.63 -26.29 -19.13
CA GLU A 7 -0.93 -26.04 -17.87
C GLU A 7 -0.87 -24.54 -17.54
N GLU A 8 -0.53 -23.70 -18.53
CA GLU A 8 -0.50 -22.24 -18.36
C GLU A 8 -1.90 -21.66 -18.09
N LYS A 9 -2.95 -22.18 -18.74
CA LYS A 9 -4.34 -21.78 -18.44
C LYS A 9 -4.73 -22.12 -17.00
N ASN A 10 -4.37 -23.31 -16.53
CA ASN A 10 -4.66 -23.74 -15.17
C ASN A 10 -3.89 -22.89 -14.14
N ALA A 11 -2.61 -22.60 -14.40
CA ALA A 11 -1.82 -21.70 -13.56
C ALA A 11 -2.41 -20.28 -13.52
N LEU A 12 -2.82 -19.73 -14.67
CA LEU A 12 -3.46 -18.42 -14.74
C LEU A 12 -4.79 -18.38 -13.97
N LYS A 13 -5.59 -19.45 -14.05
CA LYS A 13 -6.83 -19.57 -13.29
C LYS A 13 -6.56 -19.54 -11.78
N LEU A 14 -5.58 -20.32 -11.31
CA LEU A 14 -5.18 -20.33 -9.89
C LEU A 14 -4.67 -18.97 -9.41
N LEU A 15 -3.85 -18.28 -10.21
CA LEU A 15 -3.40 -16.92 -9.90
C LEU A 15 -4.56 -15.94 -9.80
N THR A 16 -5.53 -16.05 -10.72
CA THR A 16 -6.73 -15.21 -10.73
C THR A 16 -7.60 -15.46 -9.50
N GLU A 17 -7.83 -16.72 -9.13
CA GLU A 17 -8.59 -17.09 -7.94
C GLU A 17 -7.90 -16.63 -6.65
N LYS A 18 -6.58 -16.80 -6.55
CA LYS A 18 -5.77 -16.30 -5.44
C LYS A 18 -5.86 -14.78 -5.30
N SER A 19 -5.73 -14.06 -6.42
CA SER A 19 -5.86 -12.59 -6.45
C SER A 19 -7.24 -12.13 -5.96
N LYS A 20 -8.31 -12.77 -6.44
CA LYS A 20 -9.69 -12.48 -5.99
C LYS A 20 -9.88 -12.72 -4.50
N ASN A 21 -9.34 -13.81 -3.95
CA ASN A 21 -9.45 -14.12 -2.53
C ASN A 21 -8.66 -13.12 -1.67
N ASN A 22 -7.46 -12.74 -2.09
CA ASN A 22 -6.67 -11.70 -1.43
C ASN A 22 -7.41 -10.35 -1.42
N TYR A 23 -8.00 -9.96 -2.55
CA TYR A 23 -8.80 -8.74 -2.64
C TYR A 23 -10.00 -8.77 -1.68
N LYS A 24 -10.74 -9.88 -1.62
CA LYS A 24 -11.85 -10.05 -0.66
C LYS A 24 -11.39 -9.94 0.79
N ALA A 25 -10.26 -10.56 1.13
CA ALA A 25 -9.70 -10.49 2.48
C ALA A 25 -9.28 -9.05 2.84
N PHE A 26 -8.65 -8.34 1.89
CA PHE A 26 -8.28 -6.94 2.07
C PHE A 26 -9.50 -6.03 2.24
N GLU A 27 -10.53 -6.20 1.42
CA GLU A 27 -11.80 -5.48 1.55
C GLU A 27 -12.45 -5.72 2.91
N LYS A 28 -12.47 -6.98 3.36
CA LYS A 28 -13.00 -7.33 4.69
C LYS A 28 -12.19 -6.64 5.79
N PHE A 29 -10.86 -6.72 5.74
CA PHE A 29 -9.99 -6.02 6.69
C PHE A 29 -10.32 -4.53 6.72
N ARG A 30 -10.36 -3.86 5.57
CA ARG A 30 -10.65 -2.42 5.47
C ARG A 30 -12.01 -2.03 6.03
N LYS A 31 -13.04 -2.84 5.80
CA LYS A 31 -14.43 -2.52 6.18
C LYS A 31 -14.80 -2.93 7.60
N GLU A 32 -14.25 -4.04 8.09
CA GLU A 32 -14.71 -4.66 9.33
C GLU A 32 -13.68 -4.65 10.46
N GLU A 33 -12.39 -4.69 10.14
CA GLU A 33 -11.32 -4.84 11.13
C GLU A 33 -10.59 -3.53 11.40
N TYR A 34 -10.18 -2.84 10.33
CA TYR A 34 -9.46 -1.57 10.39
C TYR A 34 -10.21 -0.48 11.19
N PRO A 35 -11.52 -0.26 11.00
CA PRO A 35 -12.24 0.79 11.73
C PRO A 35 -12.35 0.55 13.24
N LYS A 36 -12.11 -0.69 13.70
CA LYS A 36 -12.11 -1.05 15.12
C LYS A 36 -10.76 -0.79 15.80
N LYS A 37 -9.72 -0.48 15.03
CA LYS A 37 -8.38 -0.23 15.54
C LYS A 37 -8.31 1.13 16.24
N SER A 38 -7.60 1.15 17.35
CA SER A 38 -7.18 2.40 17.98
C SER A 38 -6.28 3.22 17.04
N LEU A 39 -6.08 4.50 17.36
CA LEU A 39 -5.17 5.36 16.59
C LEU A 39 -3.74 4.79 16.55
N GLU A 40 -3.25 4.27 17.68
CA GLU A 40 -1.91 3.68 17.79
C GLU A 40 -1.76 2.45 16.90
N GLU A 41 -2.73 1.53 16.93
CA GLU A 41 -2.73 0.36 16.04
C GLU A 41 -2.79 0.73 14.55
N ARG A 42 -3.50 1.81 14.21
CA ARG A 42 -3.53 2.33 12.83
C ARG A 42 -2.18 2.91 12.43
N ILE A 43 -1.51 3.65 13.32
CA ILE A 43 -0.14 4.15 13.10
C ILE A 43 0.82 2.98 12.90
N ASP A 44 0.76 1.95 13.72
CA ASP A 44 1.65 0.78 13.61
C ASP A 44 1.40 -0.01 12.32
N TYR A 45 0.14 -0.19 11.93
CA TYR A 45 -0.22 -0.77 10.64
C TYR A 45 0.41 0.01 9.48
N TRP A 46 0.22 1.34 9.45
CA TRP A 46 0.74 2.18 8.38
C TRP A 46 2.27 2.25 8.38
N THR A 47 2.90 2.27 9.56
CA THR A 47 4.36 2.20 9.71
C THR A 47 4.91 0.93 9.07
N ALA A 48 4.33 -0.23 9.40
CA ALA A 48 4.76 -1.50 8.86
C ALA A 48 4.51 -1.59 7.34
N LEU A 49 3.36 -1.12 6.87
CA LEU A 49 3.00 -1.14 5.45
C LEU A 49 3.92 -0.25 4.62
N ILE A 50 4.13 1.00 5.03
CA ILE A 50 4.97 1.95 4.30
C ILE A 50 6.42 1.48 4.27
N HIS A 51 6.99 1.06 5.41
CA HIS A 51 8.35 0.54 5.46
C HIS A 51 8.54 -0.67 4.52
N LYS A 52 7.57 -1.61 4.52
CA LYS A 52 7.61 -2.76 3.61
C LYS A 52 7.56 -2.34 2.14
N ASN A 53 6.68 -1.40 1.79
CA ASN A 53 6.54 -0.93 0.41
C ASN A 53 7.79 -0.20 -0.05
N MET A 54 8.35 0.69 0.77
CA MET A 54 9.59 1.41 0.49
C MET A 54 10.75 0.45 0.21
N LYS A 55 10.94 -0.55 1.09
CA LYS A 55 11.95 -1.59 0.89
C LYS A 55 11.75 -2.30 -0.44
N TRP A 56 10.53 -2.72 -0.75
CA TRP A 56 10.25 -3.45 -1.98
C TRP A 56 10.46 -2.59 -3.24
N GLN A 57 10.13 -1.30 -3.20
CA GLN A 57 10.44 -0.38 -4.29
C GLN A 57 11.94 -0.19 -4.46
N GLY A 58 12.68 0.05 -3.37
CA GLY A 58 14.14 0.13 -3.42
C GLY A 58 14.79 -1.13 -4.03
N GLU A 59 14.26 -2.31 -3.71
CA GLU A 59 14.73 -3.59 -4.29
C GLU A 59 14.43 -3.72 -5.79
N ASN A 60 13.31 -3.18 -6.28
CA ASN A 60 12.87 -3.34 -7.67
C ASN A 60 13.35 -2.23 -8.60
N THR A 61 13.40 -0.99 -8.12
CA THR A 61 13.60 0.22 -8.93
C THR A 61 14.89 0.96 -8.56
N GLY A 62 15.48 0.65 -7.41
CA GLY A 62 16.62 1.39 -6.85
C GLY A 62 16.22 2.70 -6.17
N ASP A 63 14.93 3.02 -6.08
CA ASP A 63 14.41 4.18 -5.34
C ASP A 63 13.24 3.76 -4.44
N GLU A 64 13.46 3.85 -3.13
CA GLU A 64 12.49 3.50 -2.09
C GLU A 64 11.20 4.35 -2.14
N TYR A 65 11.26 5.53 -2.77
CA TYR A 65 10.14 6.45 -2.87
C TYR A 65 9.37 6.30 -4.20
N ASP A 66 9.85 5.48 -5.12
CA ASP A 66 9.24 5.35 -6.45
C ASP A 66 7.82 4.78 -6.38
N GLY A 67 6.90 5.46 -7.07
CA GLY A 67 5.49 5.07 -7.14
C GLY A 67 4.72 5.11 -5.82
N ILE A 68 5.27 5.71 -4.75
CA ILE A 68 4.59 5.91 -3.46
C ILE A 68 4.55 7.41 -3.11
N PHE A 69 3.62 7.81 -2.24
CA PHE A 69 3.44 9.22 -1.82
C PHE A 69 3.02 10.21 -2.90
N THR A 70 2.53 9.74 -4.06
CA THR A 70 1.91 10.62 -5.06
C THR A 70 0.67 11.32 -4.49
N LYS A 71 0.22 12.38 -5.16
CA LYS A 71 -1.01 13.08 -4.75
C LYS A 71 -2.20 12.13 -4.69
N GLU A 72 -2.36 11.26 -5.69
CA GLU A 72 -3.44 10.28 -5.78
C GLU A 72 -3.37 9.31 -4.61
N TRP A 73 -2.16 8.86 -4.25
CA TRP A 73 -1.96 7.97 -3.11
C TRP A 73 -2.42 8.62 -1.79
N PHE A 74 -2.10 9.90 -1.58
CA PHE A 74 -2.61 10.63 -0.42
C PHE A 74 -4.14 10.78 -0.46
N ASP A 75 -4.70 11.20 -1.60
CA ASP A 75 -6.14 11.42 -1.75
C ASP A 75 -6.95 10.13 -1.52
N GLU A 76 -6.46 8.99 -2.01
CA GLU A 76 -7.08 7.68 -1.79
C GLU A 76 -7.03 7.26 -0.32
N ASN A 77 -5.92 7.51 0.37
CA ASN A 77 -5.76 7.12 1.76
C ASN A 77 -6.50 8.05 2.73
N ILE A 78 -6.64 9.33 2.41
CA ILE A 78 -7.52 10.27 3.14
C ILE A 78 -8.99 9.88 2.97
N LYS A 79 -9.42 9.46 1.76
CA LYS A 79 -10.79 8.96 1.54
C LYS A 79 -11.07 7.70 2.34
N PHE A 80 -10.06 6.84 2.52
CA PHE A 80 -10.19 5.61 3.30
C PHE A 80 -10.18 5.85 4.80
N ASP A 81 -9.25 6.66 5.30
CA ASP A 81 -9.15 7.06 6.69
C ASP A 81 -9.09 8.61 6.78
N PRO A 82 -10.16 9.27 7.22
CA PRO A 82 -10.17 10.73 7.34
C PRO A 82 -9.12 11.30 8.31
N GLU A 83 -8.57 10.48 9.22
CA GLU A 83 -7.46 10.88 10.10
C GLU A 83 -6.08 10.57 9.49
N PHE A 84 -6.01 10.18 8.21
CA PHE A 84 -4.78 9.73 7.58
C PHE A 84 -3.66 10.76 7.65
N ASP A 85 -3.91 12.06 7.49
CA ASP A 85 -2.86 13.08 7.60
C ASP A 85 -2.18 13.08 8.98
N LYS A 86 -2.97 12.89 10.04
CA LYS A 86 -2.47 12.79 11.42
C LYS A 86 -1.68 11.51 11.63
N ILE A 87 -2.19 10.39 11.10
CA ILE A 87 -1.51 9.09 11.14
C ILE A 87 -0.18 9.17 10.39
N PHE A 88 -0.20 9.67 9.16
CA PHE A 88 0.97 9.79 8.30
C PHE A 88 2.03 10.67 8.92
N SER A 89 1.66 11.78 9.58
CA SER A 89 2.60 12.62 10.31
C SER A 89 3.36 11.85 11.39
N ALA A 90 2.67 10.96 12.13
CA ALA A 90 3.32 10.10 13.12
C ALA A 90 4.20 9.02 12.48
N VAL A 91 3.74 8.41 11.39
CA VAL A 91 4.49 7.40 10.63
C VAL A 91 5.77 8.00 10.03
N ALA A 92 5.67 9.17 9.40
CA ALA A 92 6.78 9.86 8.77
C ALA A 92 7.90 10.14 9.79
N LYS A 93 7.53 10.51 11.02
CA LYS A 93 8.46 10.67 12.13
C LYS A 93 9.06 9.34 12.59
N LYS A 94 8.25 8.28 12.73
CA LYS A 94 8.72 6.94 13.17
C LYS A 94 9.71 6.32 12.17
N LEU A 95 9.48 6.53 10.88
CA LEU A 95 10.32 5.99 9.80
C LEU A 95 11.44 6.94 9.35
N GLU A 96 11.54 8.13 9.95
CA GLU A 96 12.52 9.15 9.58
C GLU A 96 12.50 9.48 8.07
N LEU A 97 11.29 9.61 7.49
CA LEU A 97 11.13 9.84 6.06
C LEU A 97 11.77 11.17 5.63
N ASP A 98 12.38 11.16 4.45
CA ASP A 98 12.84 12.39 3.79
C ASP A 98 11.65 13.18 3.27
N MET A 99 11.20 14.13 4.08
CA MET A 99 10.03 14.95 3.75
C MET A 99 10.23 15.82 2.51
N ASN A 100 11.46 16.16 2.13
CA ASN A 100 11.71 16.91 0.90
C ASN A 100 11.36 16.06 -0.31
N LYS A 101 11.75 14.77 -0.31
CA LYS A 101 11.36 13.81 -1.35
C LYS A 101 9.85 13.57 -1.37
N VAL A 102 9.25 13.35 -0.21
CA VAL A 102 7.79 13.16 -0.10
C VAL A 102 7.03 14.34 -0.72
N PHE A 103 7.42 15.58 -0.40
CA PHE A 103 6.77 16.76 -0.97
C PHE A 103 7.07 16.96 -2.45
N ALA A 104 8.27 16.63 -2.92
CA ALA A 104 8.58 16.67 -4.34
C ALA A 104 7.66 15.72 -5.14
N ILE A 105 7.47 14.49 -4.66
CA ILE A 105 6.62 13.50 -5.33
C ILE A 105 5.14 13.87 -5.24
N LYS A 106 4.67 14.34 -4.08
CA LYS A 106 3.27 14.74 -3.91
C LYS A 106 2.86 15.88 -4.86
N ASN A 107 3.79 16.74 -5.25
CA ASN A 107 3.53 17.91 -6.09
C ASN A 107 4.04 17.78 -7.53
N ALA A 108 4.61 16.63 -7.90
CA ALA A 108 5.01 16.30 -9.26
C ALA A 108 3.78 15.99 -10.12
#